data_AF-A0A6J6QWE6-F1
#
_entry.id   AF-A0A6J6QWE6-F1
#
_cell.length_a   1.000
_cell.length_b   1.000
_cell.length_c   1.000
_cell.angle_alpha   90.00
_cell.angle_beta   90.00
_cell.angle_gamma   90.00
#
_symmetry.space_group_name_H-M   'P 1'
#
loop_
_entity.id
_entity.type
_entity.pdbx_description
1 polymer ?
#
loop_
_entity_poly.entity_id
_entity_poly.type
_entity_poly.pdbx_seq_one_letter_code
_entity_poly.pdbx_strand_id
1 'polypeptide(L)'
;MRALFDVPVLGGYGLVEAPMLTVADLSDSPSELACTDGKPATGVEVRLFRSDNTIVADDSEGELRVRAPQMMLGYVDSTHTAAAFDSDGFLRTGDVGCMDDRGNLRITGRGVQAEIKSSLT
;
A
#
# COMPACT_ATOMS: atom_id res chain seq x y z
N MET A 1 -15.54 8.28 -15.46
CA MET A 1 -16.60 7.33 -15.09
C MET A 1 -17.79 8.03 -14.44
N ARG A 2 -17.63 8.73 -13.30
CA ARG A 2 -18.73 9.48 -12.67
C ARG A 2 -19.42 10.47 -13.61
N ALA A 3 -18.65 11.28 -14.34
CA ALA A 3 -19.20 12.24 -15.30
C ALA A 3 -19.91 11.61 -16.53
N LEU A 4 -19.67 10.32 -16.81
CA LEU A 4 -20.22 9.63 -17.98
C LEU A 4 -21.38 8.71 -17.63
N PHE A 5 -21.37 8.13 -16.43
CA PHE A 5 -22.27 7.05 -16.04
C PHE A 5 -23.05 7.34 -14.75
N ASP A 6 -22.79 8.47 -14.09
CA ASP A 6 -23.42 8.87 -12.82
C ASP A 6 -23.34 7.80 -11.72
N VAL A 7 -22.24 7.04 -11.70
CA VAL A 7 -21.97 6.01 -10.67
C VAL A 7 -20.67 6.33 -9.93
N PRO A 8 -20.60 6.06 -8.61
CA PRO A 8 -19.36 6.15 -7.85
C PRO A 8 -18.40 5.06 -8.31
N VAL A 9 -17.10 5.38 -8.31
CA VAL A 9 -16.01 4.42 -8.51
C VAL A 9 -15.26 4.34 -7.21
N LEU A 10 -15.14 3.12 -6.68
CA LEU A 10 -14.38 2.85 -5.47
C LEU A 10 -13.01 2.30 -5.86
N GLY A 11 -11.96 3.00 -5.45
CA GLY A 11 -10.60 2.51 -5.53
C GLY A 11 -10.34 1.42 -4.50
N GLY A 12 -9.35 0.59 -4.76
CA GLY A 12 -8.87 -0.40 -3.82
C GLY A 12 -7.57 -0.99 -4.32
N TYR A 13 -6.69 -1.37 -3.40
CA TYR A 13 -5.40 -1.95 -3.72
C TYR A 13 -5.23 -3.32 -3.08
N GLY A 14 -4.56 -4.20 -3.81
CA GLY A 14 -4.20 -5.55 -3.38
C GLY A 14 -3.29 -6.21 -4.39
N LEU A 15 -2.73 -7.35 -4.00
CA LEU A 15 -1.85 -8.19 -4.81
C LEU A 15 -2.27 -9.66 -4.68
N VAL A 16 -1.70 -10.54 -5.49
CA VAL A 16 -2.03 -11.97 -5.44
C VAL A 16 -1.66 -12.56 -4.08
N GLU A 17 -0.56 -12.10 -3.51
CA GLU A 17 -0.01 -12.51 -2.22
C GLU A 17 -0.82 -11.98 -1.02
N ALA A 18 -1.64 -10.95 -1.22
CA ALA A 18 -2.50 -10.37 -0.19
C ALA A 18 -3.64 -9.59 -0.87
N PRO A 19 -4.78 -10.25 -1.18
CA PRO A 19 -5.86 -9.59 -1.89
C PRO A 19 -6.55 -8.54 -1.02
N MET A 20 -7.10 -7.50 -1.66
CA MET A 20 -7.98 -6.50 -1.04
C MET A 20 -7.44 -5.92 0.28
N LEU A 21 -6.29 -5.26 0.22
CA LEU A 21 -5.64 -4.65 1.38
C LEU A 21 -6.30 -3.33 1.77
N THR A 22 -6.60 -2.50 0.77
CA THR A 22 -7.28 -1.22 0.97
C THR A 22 -8.50 -1.11 0.09
N VAL A 23 -9.48 -0.34 0.56
CA VAL A 23 -10.74 -0.10 -0.15
C VAL A 23 -11.26 1.30 0.20
N ALA A 24 -11.76 1.99 -0.81
CA ALA A 24 -12.45 3.26 -0.65
C ALA A 24 -13.89 3.03 -0.18
N ASP A 25 -14.43 3.99 0.57
CA ASP A 25 -15.80 3.95 1.10
C ASP A 25 -16.75 4.80 0.25
N LEU A 26 -18.03 4.41 0.19
CA LEU A 26 -19.05 5.19 -0.55
C LEU A 26 -19.28 6.59 0.03
N SER A 27 -18.93 6.81 1.30
CA SER A 27 -19.01 8.10 1.97
C SER A 27 -17.77 8.98 1.77
N ASP A 28 -16.72 8.47 1.14
CA ASP A 28 -15.52 9.26 0.85
C ASP A 28 -15.84 10.41 -0.12
N SER A 29 -15.11 11.51 0.04
CA SER A 29 -15.28 12.69 -0.81
C SER A 29 -14.92 12.39 -2.27
N PRO A 30 -15.45 13.16 -3.24
CA PRO A 30 -15.08 12.98 -4.65
C PRO A 30 -13.57 13.03 -4.91
N SER A 31 -12.82 13.83 -4.14
CA SER A 31 -11.36 13.90 -4.23
C SER A 31 -10.68 12.64 -3.68
N GLU A 32 -11.14 12.10 -2.56
CA GLU A 32 -10.58 10.86 -2.00
C GLU A 32 -10.79 9.68 -2.95
N LEU A 33 -12.01 9.54 -3.49
CA LEU A 33 -12.34 8.50 -4.46
C LEU A 33 -11.52 8.61 -5.76
N ALA A 34 -11.07 9.82 -6.12
CA ALA A 34 -10.34 10.06 -7.36
C ALA A 34 -8.81 9.97 -7.21
N CYS A 35 -8.30 10.17 -5.99
CA CYS A 35 -6.86 10.40 -5.76
C CYS A 35 -6.21 9.41 -4.78
N THR A 36 -6.97 8.45 -4.25
CA THR A 36 -6.49 7.48 -3.27
C THR A 36 -6.92 6.05 -3.62
N ASP A 37 -6.24 5.08 -3.03
CA ASP A 37 -6.54 3.65 -3.11
C ASP A 37 -7.34 3.17 -1.87
N GLY A 38 -7.91 4.11 -1.11
CA GLY A 38 -8.74 3.85 0.06
C GLY A 38 -7.95 3.53 1.34
N LYS A 39 -8.66 3.00 2.34
CA LYS A 39 -8.13 2.75 3.68
C LYS A 39 -7.87 1.26 3.92
N PRO A 40 -6.96 0.90 4.84
CA PRO A 40 -6.78 -0.50 5.24
C PRO A 40 -8.10 -1.16 5.64
N ALA A 41 -8.38 -2.33 5.05
CA ALA A 41 -9.53 -3.13 5.44
C ALA A 41 -9.38 -3.65 6.89
N THR A 42 -10.48 -4.10 7.48
CA THR A 42 -10.47 -4.63 8.86
C THR A 42 -9.44 -5.74 9.04
N GLY A 43 -8.53 -5.54 10.00
CA GLY A 43 -7.46 -6.49 10.30
C GLY A 43 -6.21 -6.36 9.42
N VAL A 44 -6.20 -5.44 8.44
CA VAL A 44 -5.02 -5.14 7.64
C VAL A 44 -4.18 -4.08 8.34
N GLU A 45 -2.94 -4.41 8.63
CA GLU A 45 -1.90 -3.48 9.05
C GLU A 45 -1.09 -3.03 7.84
N VAL A 46 -1.12 -1.74 7.56
CA VAL A 46 -0.29 -1.09 6.53
C VAL A 46 0.79 -0.26 7.22
N ARG A 47 2.04 -0.40 6.77
CA ARG A 47 3.15 0.46 7.18
C ARG A 47 4.01 0.84 5.98
N LEU A 48 4.51 2.06 6.01
CA LEU A 48 5.43 2.59 5.01
C LEU A 48 6.84 2.64 5.60
N PHE A 49 7.82 2.16 4.85
CA PHE A 49 9.21 2.05 5.30
C PHE A 49 10.14 2.87 4.42
N ARG A 50 11.08 3.58 5.05
CA ARG A 50 12.22 4.19 4.36
C ARG A 50 13.24 3.11 3.96
N SER A 51 14.21 3.49 3.13
CA SER A 51 15.29 2.61 2.67
C SER A 51 16.15 2.03 3.80
N ASP A 52 16.22 2.71 4.95
CA ASP A 52 16.92 2.26 6.15
C ASP A 52 16.08 1.34 7.06
N ASN A 53 14.89 0.93 6.61
CA ASN A 53 13.88 0.16 7.36
C ASN A 53 13.25 0.91 8.55
N THR A 54 13.39 2.22 8.65
CA THR A 54 12.58 3.02 9.60
C THR A 54 11.18 3.26 9.06
N ILE A 55 10.20 3.38 9.96
CA ILE A 55 8.82 3.68 9.58
C ILE A 55 8.73 5.15 9.17
N VAL A 56 8.02 5.43 8.08
CA VAL A 56 7.62 6.78 7.69
C VAL A 56 6.59 7.29 8.70
N ALA A 57 6.89 8.41 9.35
CA ALA A 57 6.06 9.00 10.42
C ALA A 57 5.28 10.25 9.97
N ASP A 58 5.47 10.64 8.71
CA ASP A 58 4.87 11.79 8.05
C ASP A 58 4.17 11.32 6.75
N ASP A 59 3.81 12.25 5.87
CA ASP A 59 3.14 11.98 4.59
C ASP A 59 4.12 11.64 3.46
N SER A 60 5.41 11.41 3.76
CA SER A 60 6.41 11.03 2.75
C SER A 60 6.11 9.66 2.15
N GLU A 61 6.72 9.42 0.99
CA GLU A 61 6.65 8.10 0.37
C GLU A 61 7.57 7.07 1.06
N GLY A 62 7.15 5.81 1.05
CA GLY A 62 7.93 4.67 1.53
C GLY A 62 7.51 3.36 0.88
N GLU A 63 8.34 2.33 1.07
CA GLU A 63 8.02 0.95 0.72
C GLU A 63 6.79 0.51 1.52
N LEU A 64 5.74 0.10 0.81
CA LEU A 64 4.56 -0.47 1.40
C LEU A 64 4.86 -1.87 1.90
N ARG A 65 4.62 -2.10 3.19
CA ARG A 65 4.60 -3.45 3.75
C ARG A 65 3.31 -3.68 4.51
N VAL A 66 2.83 -4.91 4.45
CA VAL A 66 1.52 -5.27 4.99
C VAL A 66 1.55 -6.51 5.85
N ARG A 67 0.68 -6.53 6.86
CA ARG A 67 0.34 -7.73 7.62
C ARG A 67 -1.19 -7.85 7.67
N ALA A 68 -1.74 -8.97 7.22
CA ALA A 68 -3.16 -9.14 7.02
C ALA A 68 -3.57 -10.63 7.14
N PRO A 69 -4.81 -10.92 7.59
CA PRO A 69 -5.31 -12.29 7.74
C PRO A 69 -5.33 -13.10 6.44
N GLN A 70 -5.53 -12.43 5.30
CA GLN A 70 -5.68 -13.06 3.99
C GLN A 70 -4.37 -13.21 3.20
N MET A 71 -3.21 -12.96 3.82
CA MET A 71 -1.92 -13.13 3.17
C MET A 71 -1.66 -14.58 2.75
N MET A 72 -0.89 -14.74 1.69
CA MET A 72 -0.33 -16.02 1.30
C MET A 72 0.50 -16.60 2.46
N LEU A 73 0.62 -17.93 2.47
CA LEU A 73 1.53 -18.63 3.40
C LEU A 73 2.97 -18.63 2.88
N GLY A 74 3.17 -18.35 1.60
CA GLY A 74 4.46 -18.38 0.91
C GLY A 74 4.29 -18.69 -0.57
N TYR A 75 5.40 -18.62 -1.29
CA TYR A 75 5.45 -18.98 -2.71
C TYR A 75 5.59 -20.48 -2.90
N VAL A 76 5.15 -20.98 -4.05
CA VAL A 76 5.33 -22.38 -4.46
C VAL A 76 6.82 -22.75 -4.45
N ASP A 77 7.67 -21.85 -4.96
CA ASP A 77 9.11 -21.93 -4.75
C ASP A 77 9.46 -21.28 -3.41
N SER A 78 9.73 -22.13 -2.42
CA SER A 78 10.06 -21.71 -1.06
C SER A 78 11.31 -20.82 -0.96
N THR A 79 12.21 -20.85 -1.96
CA THR A 79 13.41 -20.00 -1.97
C THR A 79 13.09 -18.51 -2.02
N HIS A 80 11.92 -18.15 -2.55
CA HIS A 80 11.42 -16.76 -2.58
C HIS A 80 10.65 -16.36 -1.31
N THR A 81 10.22 -17.32 -0.49
CA THR A 81 9.34 -17.04 0.65
C THR A 81 10.05 -16.26 1.74
N ALA A 82 11.27 -16.65 2.12
CA ALA A 82 11.98 -16.02 3.24
C ALA A 82 12.28 -14.52 2.99
N ALA A 83 12.55 -14.14 1.75
CA ALA A 83 12.83 -12.75 1.39
C ALA A 83 11.57 -11.88 1.23
N ALA A 84 10.40 -12.51 1.07
CA ALA A 84 9.14 -11.81 0.90
C ALA A 84 8.64 -11.16 2.19
N PHE A 85 9.05 -11.68 3.35
CA PHE A 85 8.65 -11.17 4.65
C PHE A 85 9.83 -10.54 5.38
N ASP A 86 9.58 -9.49 6.16
CA ASP A 86 10.56 -9.00 7.13
C ASP A 86 10.48 -9.75 8.47
N SER A 87 11.36 -9.37 9.42
CA SER A 87 11.47 -10.04 10.73
C SER A 87 10.21 -9.93 11.59
N ASP A 88 9.33 -8.97 11.31
CA ASP A 88 8.09 -8.74 12.06
C ASP A 88 6.88 -9.41 11.38
N GLY A 89 7.12 -10.15 10.28
CA GLY A 89 6.11 -10.88 9.52
C GLY A 89 5.31 -10.00 8.57
N PHE A 90 5.80 -8.80 8.22
CA PHE A 90 5.19 -8.00 7.18
C PHE A 90 5.66 -8.45 5.80
N LEU A 91 4.72 -8.61 4.87
CA LEU A 91 4.99 -8.84 3.45
C LEU A 91 5.51 -7.55 2.81
N ARG A 92 6.64 -7.67 2.13
CA ARG A 92 7.23 -6.65 1.27
C ARG A 92 6.51 -6.68 -0.09
N THR A 93 5.67 -5.69 -0.37
CA THR A 93 4.85 -5.70 -1.59
C THR A 93 5.65 -5.31 -2.84
N GLY A 94 6.80 -4.64 -2.64
CA GLY A 94 7.59 -4.03 -3.71
C GLY A 94 6.96 -2.75 -4.29
N ASP A 95 5.87 -2.27 -3.70
CA ASP A 95 5.20 -1.04 -4.09
C ASP A 95 5.59 0.12 -3.17
N VAL A 96 5.50 1.34 -3.69
CA VAL A 96 5.78 2.59 -2.97
C VAL A 96 4.49 3.38 -2.88
N GLY A 97 4.27 4.01 -1.73
CA GLY A 97 3.13 4.88 -1.53
C GLY A 97 3.30 5.83 -0.37
N CYS A 98 2.27 6.65 -0.14
CA CYS A 98 2.15 7.58 0.97
C CYS A 98 0.77 7.43 1.63
N MET A 99 0.65 7.85 2.89
CA MET A 99 -0.63 7.86 3.62
C MET A 99 -0.99 9.29 3.97
N ASP A 100 -2.24 9.69 3.74
CA ASP A 100 -2.73 11.00 4.17
C ASP A 100 -3.10 11.02 5.66
N ASP A 101 -3.44 12.21 6.17
CA ASP A 101 -3.84 12.43 7.56
C ASP A 101 -5.16 11.73 7.96
N ARG A 102 -5.94 11.30 6.97
CA ARG A 102 -7.19 10.53 7.16
C ARG A 102 -6.97 9.02 7.05
N GLY A 103 -5.74 8.58 6.81
CA GLY A 103 -5.36 7.17 6.69
C GLY A 103 -5.64 6.55 5.32
N ASN A 104 -5.90 7.35 4.28
CA ASN A 104 -6.01 6.85 2.92
C ASN A 104 -4.62 6.57 2.36
N LEU A 105 -4.47 5.40 1.74
CA LEU A 105 -3.27 5.03 1.00
C LEU A 105 -3.33 5.62 -0.41
N ARG A 106 -2.18 6.05 -0.92
CA ARG A 106 -1.98 6.27 -2.35
C ARG A 106 -0.72 5.54 -2.80
N ILE A 107 -0.86 4.63 -3.75
CA ILE A 107 0.25 3.97 -4.43
C ILE A 107 0.84 4.93 -5.47
N THR A 108 2.13 5.20 -5.37
CA THR A 108 2.85 6.16 -6.22
C THR A 108 3.77 5.48 -7.23
N GLY A 109 4.08 4.20 -7.03
CA GLY A 109 4.83 3.42 -8.01
C GLY A 109 5.30 2.07 -7.50
N ARG A 110 6.25 1.49 -8.22
CA ARG A 110 6.99 0.28 -7.81
C ARG A 110 8.40 0.64 -7.41
N GLY A 111 8.85 0.13 -6.27
CA GLY A 111 10.23 0.22 -5.84
C GLY A 111 11.06 -0.80 -6.61
N VAL A 112 11.86 -0.34 -7.58
CA VAL A 112 13.15 -1.02 -7.82
C VAL A 112 13.99 -0.69 -6.60
N GLN A 113 14.70 -1.65 -6.03
CA GLN A 113 15.62 -1.43 -4.91
C GLN A 113 16.72 -0.42 -5.34
N ALA A 114 16.42 0.88 -5.33
CA ALA A 114 17.24 1.92 -5.93
C ALA A 114 17.05 3.23 -5.13
N GLU A 115 18.13 3.58 -4.43
CA GLU A 115 18.47 4.88 -3.86
C GLU A 115 17.36 5.95 -3.87
N ILE A 116 16.75 6.18 -2.71
CA ILE A 116 15.97 7.39 -2.45
C ILE A 116 16.95 8.58 -2.50
N LYS A 117 17.10 9.19 -3.67
CA LYS A 117 17.84 10.46 -3.79
C LYS A 117 16.96 11.59 -3.26
N SER A 118 17.17 11.92 -1.99
CA SER A 118 16.87 13.27 -1.49
C SER A 118 17.79 14.25 -2.22
N SER A 119 17.22 15.10 -3.08
CA SER A 119 17.91 16.29 -3.57
C SER A 119 16.91 17.44 -3.59
N LEU A 120 16.81 18.10 -2.43
CA LEU A 120 16.50 19.52 -2.40
C LEU A 120 17.78 20.26 -2.79
N THR A 121 17.76 20.93 -3.95
CA THR A 121 18.56 22.12 -4.21
C THR A 121 17.74 23.04 -5.09
#